data_AF-A0A5B7GPX0-F1
#
_entry.id   AF-A0A5B7GPX0-F1
#
_cell.length_a   1.000
_cell.length_b   1.000
_cell.length_c   1.000
_cell.angle_alpha   90.00
_cell.angle_beta   90.00
_cell.angle_gamma   90.00
#
_symmetry.space_group_name_H-M   'P 1'
#
loop_
_entity.id
_entity.type
_entity.pdbx_description
1 polymer ?
#
loop_
_entity_poly.entity_id
_entity_poly.type
_entity_poly.pdbx_seq_one_letter_code
_entity_poly.pdbx_strand_id
1 'polypeptide(L)'
;MGFRVNVPKSTLTPTQTLVWLGMEWDTARARLRLSPENASKIHRRLFRASVSRTMTRRQWEAILGSLNFAAEVCPLGRIRHRRLVREINSAIPIYPRTPSSRSLVTLPSCYDLGSPTTVSNSGLRGFLHHHKSESQRTPQTWVGVTSPPWATKGKAGG
;
A
#
# COMPACT_ATOMS: atom_id res chain seq x y z
N MET A 1 -15.82 34.83 -3.81
CA MET A 1 -15.00 33.60 -3.71
C MET A 1 -14.21 33.25 -4.98
N GLY A 2 -14.57 33.65 -6.20
CA GLY A 2 -13.65 33.62 -7.36
C GLY A 2 -13.11 32.26 -7.85
N PHE A 3 -13.53 31.14 -7.24
CA PHE A 3 -13.11 29.79 -7.66
C PHE A 3 -13.83 29.33 -8.93
N ARG A 4 -13.13 28.54 -9.76
CA ARG A 4 -13.68 27.90 -10.97
C ARG A 4 -13.87 26.41 -10.73
N VAL A 5 -15.05 25.88 -11.06
CA VAL A 5 -15.39 24.46 -10.92
C VAL A 5 -15.01 23.70 -12.17
N ASN A 6 -14.40 22.52 -12.01
CA ASN A 6 -14.12 21.60 -13.11
C ASN A 6 -15.32 20.67 -13.33
N VAL A 7 -16.33 21.14 -14.06
CA VAL A 7 -17.58 20.40 -14.30
C VAL A 7 -17.35 18.99 -14.86
N PRO A 8 -16.43 18.75 -15.83
CA PRO A 8 -16.15 17.40 -16.33
C PRO A 8 -15.66 16.39 -15.28
N LYS A 9 -15.01 16.86 -14.20
CA LYS A 9 -14.54 16.01 -13.11
C LYS A 9 -15.49 15.96 -11.91
N SER A 10 -16.52 16.81 -11.92
CA SER A 10 -17.49 16.92 -10.84
C SER A 10 -18.69 16.04 -11.10
N THR A 11 -19.15 15.32 -10.07
CA THR A 11 -20.44 14.65 -10.11
C THR A 11 -21.50 15.63 -9.61
N LEU A 12 -22.40 16.05 -10.50
CA LEU A 12 -23.48 17.02 -10.17
C LEU A 12 -24.70 16.35 -9.52
N THR A 13 -24.77 15.02 -9.59
CA THR A 13 -25.81 14.23 -8.95
C THR A 13 -25.30 13.66 -7.63
N PRO A 14 -26.16 13.59 -6.59
CA PRO A 14 -25.80 12.91 -5.36
C PRO A 14 -25.46 11.45 -5.66
N THR A 15 -24.35 10.98 -5.12
CA THR A 15 -23.80 9.65 -5.43
C THR A 15 -23.28 9.00 -4.16
N GLN A 16 -23.45 7.69 -4.04
CA GLN A 16 -23.03 6.91 -2.87
C GLN A 16 -21.59 6.39 -2.98
N THR A 17 -20.98 6.51 -4.15
CA THR A 17 -19.64 6.03 -4.47
C THR A 17 -18.77 7.17 -4.99
N LEU A 18 -17.78 7.61 -4.22
CA LEU A 18 -16.88 8.68 -4.66
C LEU A 18 -15.43 8.23 -4.64
N VAL A 19 -14.66 8.67 -5.63
CA VAL A 19 -13.21 8.44 -5.67
C VAL A 19 -12.51 9.75 -5.32
N TRP A 20 -11.77 9.75 -4.22
CA TRP A 20 -11.02 10.91 -3.76
C TRP A 20 -9.62 10.52 -3.29
N LEU A 21 -8.62 11.24 -3.77
CA LEU A 21 -7.19 10.97 -3.52
C LEU A 21 -6.77 9.52 -3.83
N GLY A 22 -7.47 8.85 -4.75
CA GLY A 22 -7.19 7.47 -5.12
C GLY A 22 -7.68 6.43 -4.10
N MET A 23 -8.61 6.84 -3.23
CA MET A 23 -9.45 5.99 -2.40
C MET A 23 -10.88 6.04 -2.91
N GLU A 24 -11.62 4.96 -2.71
CA GLU A 24 -13.04 4.84 -3.05
C GLU A 24 -13.84 4.76 -1.75
N TRP A 25 -14.78 5.69 -1.58
CA TRP A 25 -15.75 5.67 -0.49
C TRP A 25 -17.10 5.17 -1.02
N ASP A 26 -17.57 4.08 -0.43
CA ASP A 26 -18.91 3.54 -0.58
C ASP A 26 -19.70 3.88 0.69
N THR A 27 -20.52 4.93 0.61
CA THR A 27 -21.31 5.42 1.75
C THR A 27 -22.50 4.51 2.04
N ALA A 28 -23.01 3.78 1.05
CA ALA A 28 -24.11 2.83 1.25
C ALA A 28 -23.69 1.67 2.16
N ARG A 29 -22.43 1.24 2.07
CA ARG A 29 -21.85 0.16 2.88
C ARG A 29 -20.94 0.64 4.01
N ALA A 30 -20.79 1.95 4.17
CA ALA A 30 -19.84 2.59 5.07
C ALA A 30 -18.41 2.00 4.94
N ARG A 31 -17.94 1.84 3.69
CA ARG A 31 -16.65 1.21 3.38
C ARG A 31 -15.72 2.19 2.67
N LEU A 32 -14.47 2.20 3.13
CA LEU A 32 -13.37 2.86 2.46
C LEU A 32 -12.45 1.79 1.85
N ARG A 33 -12.13 1.96 0.57
CA ARG A 33 -11.30 1.04 -0.19
C ARG A 33 -10.27 1.81 -0.99
N LEU A 34 -9.25 1.10 -1.46
CA LEU A 34 -8.32 1.65 -2.43
C LEU A 34 -9.02 1.69 -3.80
N SER A 35 -8.84 2.76 -4.57
CA SER A 35 -9.42 2.82 -5.92
C SER A 35 -8.87 1.66 -6.79
N PRO A 36 -9.67 1.12 -7.72
CA PRO A 36 -9.26 -0.02 -8.55
C PRO A 36 -7.99 0.25 -9.35
N GLU A 37 -7.80 1.51 -9.78
CA GLU A 37 -6.60 1.96 -10.48
C GLU A 37 -5.35 1.87 -9.59
N ASN A 38 -5.44 2.33 -8.35
CA ASN A 38 -4.33 2.30 -7.41
C ASN A 38 -4.04 0.87 -6.95
N ALA A 39 -5.07 0.07 -6.66
CA ALA A 39 -4.91 -1.34 -6.36
C ALA A 39 -4.17 -2.07 -7.49
N SER A 40 -4.55 -1.82 -8.74
CA SER A 40 -3.90 -2.39 -9.92
C SER A 40 -2.46 -1.90 -10.09
N LYS A 41 -2.16 -0.64 -9.77
CA LYS A 41 -0.79 -0.10 -9.80
C LYS A 41 0.10 -0.77 -8.75
N ILE A 42 -0.40 -0.91 -7.51
CA ILE A 42 0.34 -1.57 -6.43
C ILE A 42 0.58 -3.03 -6.78
N HIS A 43 -0.45 -3.74 -7.24
CA HIS A 43 -0.34 -5.13 -7.63
C HIS A 43 0.71 -5.34 -8.73
N ARG A 44 0.71 -4.49 -9.78
CA ARG A 44 1.73 -4.54 -10.84
C ARG A 44 3.14 -4.30 -10.32
N ARG A 45 3.33 -3.35 -9.38
CA ARG A 45 4.63 -3.08 -8.76
C ARG A 45 5.13 -4.27 -7.93
N LEU A 46 4.25 -4.86 -7.12
CA LEU A 46 4.56 -6.05 -6.33
C LEU A 46 4.85 -7.26 -7.21
N PHE A 47 4.06 -7.47 -8.26
CA PHE A 47 4.29 -8.54 -9.22
C PHE A 47 5.67 -8.40 -9.88
N ARG A 48 5.99 -7.20 -10.39
CA ARG A 48 7.32 -6.94 -10.96
C ARG A 48 8.43 -7.18 -9.95
N ALA A 49 8.26 -6.74 -8.71
CA ALA A 49 9.23 -7.00 -7.65
C ALA A 49 9.36 -8.50 -7.34
N SER A 50 8.29 -9.28 -7.39
CA SER A 50 8.32 -10.73 -7.14
C SER A 50 9.07 -11.52 -8.19
N VAL A 51 9.00 -11.09 -9.45
CA VAL A 51 9.66 -11.77 -10.58
C VAL A 51 11.10 -11.27 -10.75
N SER A 52 11.39 -10.03 -10.33
CA SER A 52 12.74 -9.47 -10.44
C SER A 52 13.71 -10.16 -9.48
N ARG A 53 14.91 -10.50 -9.97
CA ARG A 53 15.98 -11.05 -9.11
C ARG A 53 16.68 -9.96 -8.29
N THR A 54 16.59 -8.73 -8.77
CA THR A 54 17.31 -7.55 -8.28
C THR A 54 16.42 -6.31 -8.35
N MET A 55 16.41 -5.51 -7.28
CA MET A 55 15.69 -4.23 -7.21
C MET A 55 16.59 -3.18 -6.56
N THR A 56 16.51 -1.94 -7.04
CA THR A 56 17.24 -0.83 -6.43
C THR A 56 16.56 -0.39 -5.14
N ARG A 57 17.33 0.24 -4.25
CA ARG A 57 16.80 0.87 -3.03
C ARG A 57 15.58 1.77 -3.29
N ARG A 58 15.65 2.67 -4.28
CA ARG A 58 14.55 3.59 -4.62
C ARG A 58 13.29 2.84 -5.06
N GLN A 59 13.44 1.70 -5.74
CA GLN A 59 12.31 0.87 -6.14
C GLN A 59 11.63 0.23 -4.93
N TRP A 60 12.40 -0.26 -3.97
CA TRP A 60 11.87 -0.77 -2.69
C TRP A 60 11.17 0.31 -1.88
N GLU A 61 11.78 1.49 -1.73
CA GLU A 61 11.17 2.65 -1.07
C GLU A 61 9.85 3.06 -1.73
N ALA A 62 9.79 3.06 -3.06
CA ALA A 62 8.56 3.36 -3.79
C ALA A 62 7.45 2.31 -3.56
N ILE A 63 7.81 1.03 -3.47
CA ILE A 63 6.86 -0.05 -3.15
C ILE A 63 6.35 0.11 -1.72
N LEU A 64 7.25 0.32 -0.76
CA LEU A 64 6.89 0.53 0.65
C LEU A 64 5.99 1.75 0.84
N GLY A 65 6.28 2.87 0.17
CA GLY A 65 5.42 4.06 0.19
C GLY A 65 4.01 3.74 -0.34
N SER A 66 3.93 2.94 -1.40
CA SER A 66 2.63 2.53 -1.97
C SER A 66 1.84 1.61 -1.03
N LEU A 67 2.53 0.69 -0.35
CA LEU A 67 1.95 -0.22 0.65
C LEU A 67 1.51 0.52 1.91
N ASN A 68 2.27 1.52 2.36
CA ASN A 68 1.90 2.38 3.48
C ASN A 68 0.63 3.16 3.16
N PHE A 69 0.53 3.74 1.97
CA PHE A 69 -0.69 4.41 1.51
C PHE A 69 -1.90 3.47 1.51
N ALA A 70 -1.75 2.24 1.00
CA ALA A 70 -2.83 1.25 1.01
C ALA A 70 -3.19 0.75 2.42
N ALA A 71 -2.26 0.78 3.37
CA ALA A 71 -2.50 0.29 4.72
C ALA A 71 -3.42 1.19 5.56
N GLU A 72 -3.72 2.41 5.12
CA GLU A 72 -4.75 3.24 5.74
C GLU A 72 -6.16 2.65 5.55
N VAL A 73 -6.38 1.94 4.45
CA VAL A 73 -7.71 1.41 4.06
C VAL A 73 -7.80 -0.11 4.10
N CYS A 74 -6.64 -0.79 4.19
CA CYS A 74 -6.58 -2.23 4.35
C CYS A 74 -6.43 -2.60 5.84
N PRO A 75 -7.42 -3.31 6.42
CA PRO A 75 -7.29 -3.86 7.77
C PRO A 75 -6.00 -4.68 7.90
N LEU A 76 -5.25 -4.43 8.97
CA LEU A 76 -3.97 -5.08 9.25
C LEU A 76 -2.88 -4.87 8.18
N GLY A 77 -3.05 -3.90 7.27
CA GLY A 77 -2.12 -3.66 6.16
C GLY A 77 -0.68 -3.44 6.64
N ARG A 78 -0.49 -2.61 7.68
CA ARG A 78 0.83 -2.35 8.29
C ARG A 78 1.48 -3.60 8.88
N ILE A 79 0.67 -4.49 9.48
CA ILE A 79 1.15 -5.75 10.06
C ILE A 79 1.61 -6.67 8.94
N ARG A 80 0.80 -6.80 7.88
CA ARG A 80 1.08 -7.68 6.74
C ARG A 80 2.42 -7.35 6.09
N HIS A 81 2.72 -6.08 5.82
CA HIS A 81 4.00 -5.72 5.19
C HIS A 81 5.15 -5.40 6.16
N ARG A 82 4.97 -5.57 7.48
CA ARG A 82 6.01 -5.25 8.49
C ARG A 82 7.31 -6.02 8.26
N ARG A 83 7.20 -7.28 7.87
CA ARG A 83 8.36 -8.15 7.58
C ARG A 83 9.17 -7.59 6.40
N LEU A 84 8.47 -7.22 5.32
CA LEU A 84 9.08 -6.62 4.15
C LEU A 84 9.84 -5.33 4.50
N VAL A 85 9.24 -4.45 5.30
CA VAL A 85 9.89 -3.21 5.78
C VAL A 85 11.18 -3.52 6.53
N ARG A 86 11.16 -4.49 7.44
CA ARG A 86 12.34 -4.89 8.22
C ARG A 86 13.46 -5.43 7.32
N GLU A 87 13.12 -6.33 6.41
CA GLU A 87 14.09 -6.93 5.49
C GLU A 87 14.73 -5.86 4.59
N ILE A 88 13.92 -4.97 4.02
CA ILE A 88 14.41 -3.85 3.21
C ILE A 88 15.32 -2.92 4.03
N ASN A 89 14.90 -2.53 5.23
CA ASN A 89 15.70 -1.65 6.09
C ASN A 89 17.01 -2.30 6.55
N SER A 90 17.03 -3.62 6.76
CA SER A 90 18.25 -4.36 7.10
C SER A 90 19.21 -4.53 5.92
N ALA A 91 18.67 -4.65 4.70
CA ALA A 91 19.45 -4.82 3.48
C ALA A 91 20.01 -3.50 2.94
N ILE A 92 19.46 -2.37 3.38
CA ILE A 92 19.94 -1.04 2.99
C ILE A 92 20.84 -0.52 4.11
N PRO A 93 22.17 -0.43 3.90
CA PRO A 93 23.03 0.25 4.85
C PRO A 93 22.58 1.71 4.95
N ILE A 94 22.14 2.09 6.15
CA ILE A 94 21.92 3.49 6.49
C ILE A 94 23.31 4.07 6.70
N TYR A 95 23.91 4.60 5.62
CA TYR A 95 25.02 5.51 5.81
C TYR A 95 24.48 6.67 6.64
N PRO A 96 25.06 6.97 7.82
CA PRO A 96 24.72 8.18 8.51
C PRO A 96 24.92 9.30 7.50
N ARG A 97 23.87 10.08 7.23
CA ARG A 97 24.06 11.37 6.57
C ARG A 97 25.04 12.09 7.48
N THR A 98 26.29 12.19 7.06
CA THR A 98 27.26 13.02 7.75
C THR A 98 26.59 14.37 7.89
N PRO A 99 26.36 14.86 9.13
CA PRO A 99 25.94 16.24 9.28
C PRO A 99 26.99 17.06 8.54
N SER A 100 26.53 17.90 7.61
CA SER A 100 27.38 18.82 6.89
C SER A 100 27.95 19.82 7.91
N SER A 101 29.00 19.42 8.59
CA SER A 101 29.77 20.29 9.47
C SER A 101 31.06 20.60 8.74
N ARG A 102 31.20 21.87 8.38
CA ARG A 102 32.51 22.51 8.25
C ARG A 102 33.36 22.14 9.46
N SER A 103 34.20 21.13 9.34
CA SER A 103 35.44 20.98 10.11
C SER A 103 36.07 19.64 9.76
N LEU A 104 37.27 19.75 9.20
CA LEU A 104 38.18 18.70 8.79
C LEU A 104 38.40 17.65 9.89
N VAL A 105 38.10 16.39 9.58
CA VAL A 105 38.82 15.26 10.17
C VAL A 105 39.15 14.29 9.05
N THR A 106 40.45 14.09 8.87
CA THR A 106 41.09 13.25 7.88
C THR A 106 40.57 11.81 7.98
N LEU A 107 40.02 11.27 6.90
CA LEU A 107 39.78 9.82 6.75
C LEU A 107 41.00 9.19 6.07
N PRO A 108 41.50 8.03 6.53
CA PRO A 108 42.46 7.28 5.75
C PRO A 108 41.78 6.66 4.52
N SER A 109 42.45 6.87 3.40
CA SER A 109 42.29 6.25 2.09
C SER A 109 42.02 4.74 2.16
N CYS A 110 40.89 4.29 1.61
CA CYS A 110 40.85 3.15 0.68
C CYS A 110 39.43 2.93 0.08
N TYR A 111 39.31 3.17 -1.24
CA TYR A 111 38.47 2.50 -2.27
C TYR A 111 36.98 2.20 -1.94
N ASP A 112 35.97 2.44 -2.77
CA ASP A 112 35.89 2.63 -4.21
C ASP A 112 34.48 3.16 -4.55
N LEU A 113 34.37 3.95 -5.62
CA LEU A 113 33.12 4.54 -6.09
C LEU A 113 32.34 3.53 -6.96
N GLY A 114 31.04 3.42 -6.71
CA GLY A 114 30.06 3.16 -7.77
C GLY A 114 29.49 1.74 -7.84
N SER A 115 28.34 1.54 -7.21
CA SER A 115 27.29 0.67 -7.75
C SER A 115 25.94 1.04 -7.13
N PRO A 116 24.84 1.12 -7.90
CA PRO A 116 23.51 1.24 -7.33
C PRO A 116 23.30 0.03 -6.42
N THR A 117 23.19 0.25 -5.09
CA THR A 117 22.90 -0.80 -4.11
C THR A 117 21.67 -1.56 -4.57
N THR A 118 21.93 -2.72 -5.14
CA THR A 118 20.96 -3.59 -5.75
C THR A 118 20.72 -4.69 -4.73
N VAL A 119 19.54 -4.64 -4.10
CA VAL A 119 19.18 -5.60 -3.07
C VAL A 119 18.75 -6.88 -3.78
N SER A 120 19.48 -7.98 -3.51
CA SER A 120 19.15 -9.30 -4.02
C SER A 120 17.82 -9.76 -3.44
N ASN A 121 16.91 -10.21 -4.30
CA ASN A 121 15.56 -10.60 -3.90
C ASN A 121 15.50 -12.01 -3.26
N SER A 122 16.64 -12.67 -3.11
CA SER A 122 16.75 -14.05 -2.61
C SER A 122 16.26 -14.21 -1.17
N GLY A 123 16.47 -13.22 -0.29
CA GLY A 123 15.97 -13.23 1.10
C GLY A 123 14.49 -12.85 1.26
N LEU A 124 13.90 -12.17 0.28
CA LEU A 124 12.55 -11.57 0.35
C LEU A 124 11.44 -12.48 -0.23
N ARG A 125 11.81 -13.64 -0.78
CA ARG A 125 10.89 -14.57 -1.46
C ARG A 125 9.77 -15.09 -0.56
N GLY A 126 10.02 -15.29 0.74
CA GLY A 126 9.01 -15.80 1.67
C GLY A 126 7.76 -14.92 1.75
N PHE A 127 7.92 -13.60 1.67
CA PHE A 127 6.81 -12.65 1.72
C PHE A 127 6.05 -12.56 0.39
N LEU A 128 6.78 -12.49 -0.72
CA LEU A 128 6.22 -12.33 -2.07
C LEU A 128 5.46 -13.59 -2.55
N HIS A 129 5.89 -14.78 -2.15
CA HIS A 129 5.19 -16.03 -2.45
C HIS A 129 3.87 -16.19 -1.68
N HIS A 130 3.77 -15.72 -0.42
CA HIS A 130 2.52 -15.78 0.35
C HIS A 130 1.41 -14.95 -0.32
N HIS A 131 1.77 -13.76 -0.80
CA HIS A 131 0.82 -12.85 -1.47
C HIS A 131 0.32 -13.39 -2.83
N LYS A 132 1.10 -14.26 -3.49
CA LYS A 132 0.68 -14.96 -4.72
C LYS A 132 -0.42 -15.99 -4.44
N SER A 133 -0.40 -16.63 -3.26
CA SER A 133 -1.41 -17.61 -2.84
C SER A 133 -2.71 -16.96 -2.35
N GLU A 134 -2.64 -15.73 -1.85
CA GLU A 134 -3.78 -15.02 -1.27
C GLU A 134 -4.60 -14.26 -2.32
N SER A 135 -3.97 -13.91 -3.46
CA SER A 135 -4.65 -13.26 -4.60
C SER A 135 -5.50 -14.20 -5.47
N GLN A 136 -5.46 -15.52 -5.23
CA GLN A 136 -6.33 -16.51 -5.90
C GLN A 136 -7.52 -16.95 -5.04
N ARG A 137 -7.66 -16.46 -3.81
CA ARG A 137 -8.92 -16.62 -3.08
C ARG A 137 -9.88 -15.53 -3.55
N THR A 138 -10.95 -15.99 -4.18
CA THR A 138 -12.21 -15.28 -4.41
C THR A 138 -12.60 -14.37 -3.22
N PRO A 139 -13.37 -13.30 -3.45
CA PRO A 139 -13.76 -12.38 -2.38
C PRO A 139 -14.44 -13.19 -1.28
N GLN A 140 -13.79 -13.31 -0.13
CA GLN A 140 -14.39 -13.94 1.03
C GLN A 140 -15.63 -13.12 1.42
N THR A 141 -16.79 -13.65 1.03
CA THR A 141 -18.03 -13.55 1.76
C THR A 141 -17.75 -14.01 3.18
N TRP A 142 -17.53 -13.06 4.08
CA TRP A 142 -17.66 -13.32 5.50
C TRP A 142 -19.16 -13.48 5.80
N VAL A 143 -19.59 -14.73 5.84
CA VAL A 143 -20.85 -15.17 6.42
C VAL A 143 -20.64 -15.32 7.93
N GLY A 144 -21.53 -14.69 8.70
CA GLY A 144 -21.69 -14.89 10.13
C GLY A 144 -21.08 -13.77 10.99
N VAL A 145 -21.92 -12.90 11.55
CA VAL A 145 -22.42 -13.04 12.93
C VAL A 145 -23.44 -11.91 13.21
N THR A 146 -24.64 -12.35 13.62
CA THR A 146 -25.74 -11.68 14.35
C THR A 146 -26.52 -10.52 13.72
N SER A 147 -27.76 -10.85 13.33
CA SER A 147 -28.89 -9.91 13.26
C SER A 147 -29.19 -9.28 14.63
N PRO A 148 -29.57 -7.99 14.71
CA PRO A 148 -30.04 -7.37 15.95
C PRO A 148 -31.43 -7.91 16.38
N PRO A 149 -31.68 -8.10 17.70
CA PRO A 149 -32.88 -8.74 18.22
C PRO A 149 -34.14 -7.85 18.32
N TRP A 150 -34.27 -6.78 17.52
CA TRP A 150 -35.44 -5.89 17.61
C TRP A 150 -36.43 -6.00 16.43
N ALA A 151 -36.16 -6.83 15.43
CA ALA A 151 -37.06 -7.02 14.29
C ALA A 151 -38.19 -8.01 14.58
N THR A 152 -39.15 -7.60 15.41
CA THR A 152 -40.50 -8.21 15.48
C THR A 152 -41.58 -7.13 15.53
N LYS A 153 -42.39 -7.00 14.48
CA LYS A 153 -43.88 -7.03 14.48
C LYS A 153 -44.53 -6.29 13.28
N GLY A 154 -45.57 -6.93 12.73
CA GLY A 154 -46.64 -6.34 11.92
C GLY A 154 -46.55 -6.72 10.44
N LYS A 155 -47.55 -7.29 9.77
CA LYS A 155 -48.98 -7.46 10.03
C LYS A 155 -49.50 -8.63 9.20
N ALA A 156 -50.40 -9.41 9.79
CA ALA A 156 -51.34 -10.27 9.08
C ALA A 156 -52.58 -9.44 8.63
N GLY A 157 -53.28 -9.96 7.63
CA GLY A 157 -54.54 -9.45 7.06
C GLY A 157 -54.44 -9.46 5.54
N GLY A 158 -55.08 -10.38 4.80
CA GLY A 158 -56.45 -10.85 4.98
C GLY A 158 -57.32 -10.02 4.06
#